data_AF-M0K1V3-F1
#
_entry.id   AF-M0K1V3-F1
#
_cell.length_a   1.000
_cell.length_b   1.000
_cell.length_c   1.000
_cell.angle_alpha   90.00
_cell.angle_beta   90.00
_cell.angle_gamma   90.00
#
_symmetry.space_group_name_H-M   'P 1'
#
loop_
_entity.id
_entity.type
_entity.pdbx_description
1 polymer ?
#
loop_
_entity_poly.entity_id
_entity_poly.type
_entity_poly.pdbx_seq_one_letter_code
_entity_poly.pdbx_strand_id
1 'polypeptide(L)'
;MASSELGEIFYENNLQIQTNKCESIIMDVKELVLQEGLTGDKLDLVGDIEQEIEQMESNTKELFHNPDRINDINRHIRRILLDIAKDLGYEQKLYDEHNNLRDDISTLFYWFELVVKTNLSTDYREVEHDYAIHECRNKRNDIEHGRTGNRVRPDVVAVGLLTWYALHEILLNWESVQNQAIHGHLNRIEQDEEHEFGFICKLNHQEGSGSAHSLTHYEEGERGNKIAFGPDDVDSFPSVGDIIMFSGSDEDGSMSPSNIEVL
;
A
#
# COMPACT_ATOMS: atom_id res chain seq x y z
N MET A 1 8.45 23.60 29.01
CA MET A 1 7.68 24.45 28.09
C MET A 1 8.43 24.65 26.77
N ALA A 2 9.71 25.05 26.74
CA ALA A 2 10.49 25.17 25.48
C ALA A 2 10.67 23.88 24.64
N SER A 3 10.55 22.69 25.23
CA SER A 3 10.75 21.40 24.52
C SER A 3 9.53 20.94 23.72
N SER A 4 8.31 21.38 24.04
CA SER A 4 7.12 20.98 23.26
C SER A 4 6.91 21.88 22.04
N GLU A 5 7.19 23.18 22.17
CA GLU A 5 7.12 24.15 21.05
C GLU A 5 8.12 23.80 19.93
N LEU A 6 9.36 23.44 20.28
CA LEU A 6 10.34 23.00 19.28
C LEU A 6 9.94 21.69 18.59
N GLY A 7 9.28 20.79 19.31
CA GLY A 7 8.76 19.53 18.75
C GLY A 7 7.60 19.76 17.79
N GLU A 8 6.68 20.65 18.12
CA GLU A 8 5.56 21.05 17.26
C GLU A 8 6.06 21.76 15.99
N ILE A 9 6.98 22.72 16.12
CA ILE A 9 7.60 23.40 14.97
C ILE A 9 8.33 22.41 14.06
N PHE A 10 9.09 21.47 14.63
CA PHE A 10 9.76 20.44 13.83
C PHE A 10 8.74 19.57 13.08
N TYR A 11 7.67 19.15 13.76
CA TYR A 11 6.62 18.35 13.16
C TYR A 11 5.91 19.07 12.02
N GLU A 12 5.46 20.31 12.24
CA GLU A 12 4.79 21.12 11.22
C GLU A 12 5.67 21.37 9.99
N ASN A 13 6.96 21.67 10.20
CA ASN A 13 7.90 21.88 9.10
C ASN A 13 8.09 20.61 8.25
N ASN A 14 8.27 19.45 8.90
CA ASN A 14 8.44 18.20 8.15
C ASN A 14 7.15 17.78 7.45
N LEU A 15 5.99 17.98 8.09
CA LEU A 15 4.69 17.77 7.46
C LEU A 15 4.58 18.62 6.20
N GLN A 16 4.83 19.92 6.28
CA GLN A 16 4.75 20.82 5.12
C GLN A 16 5.70 20.39 3.98
N ILE A 17 6.91 19.93 4.31
CA ILE A 17 7.85 19.42 3.31
C ILE A 17 7.28 18.20 2.59
N GLN A 18 6.68 17.25 3.31
CA GLN A 18 6.10 16.06 2.70
C GLN A 18 4.82 16.38 1.92
N THR A 19 3.97 17.26 2.44
CA THR A 19 2.79 17.75 1.72
C THR A 19 3.18 18.32 0.36
N ASN A 20 4.15 19.25 0.33
CA ASN A 20 4.60 19.86 -0.91
C ASN A 20 5.15 18.84 -1.92
N LYS A 21 5.80 17.78 -1.44
CA LYS A 21 6.31 16.71 -2.31
C LYS A 21 5.17 15.89 -2.90
N CYS A 22 4.21 15.47 -2.08
CA CYS A 22 3.03 14.75 -2.55
C CYS A 22 2.23 15.60 -3.55
N GLU A 23 1.97 16.86 -3.23
CA GLU A 23 1.26 17.80 -4.12
C GLU A 23 1.99 18.00 -5.46
N SER A 24 3.32 18.09 -5.45
CA SER A 24 4.12 18.18 -6.69
C SER A 24 3.87 16.97 -7.58
N ILE A 25 3.93 15.75 -7.02
CA ILE A 25 3.71 14.51 -7.79
C ILE A 25 2.30 14.46 -8.36
N ILE A 26 1.30 14.88 -7.58
CA ILE A 26 -0.09 14.93 -8.04
C ILE A 26 -0.24 15.91 -9.21
N MET A 27 0.41 17.08 -9.11
CA MET A 27 0.46 18.04 -10.21
C MET A 27 1.10 17.44 -11.46
N ASP A 28 2.23 16.75 -11.31
CA ASP A 28 2.96 16.13 -12.41
C ASP A 28 2.08 15.05 -13.11
N VAL A 29 1.41 14.19 -12.33
CA VAL A 29 0.46 13.20 -12.87
C VAL A 29 -0.73 13.87 -13.55
N LYS A 30 -1.29 14.93 -12.96
CA LYS A 30 -2.43 15.67 -13.52
C LYS A 30 -2.06 16.33 -14.86
N GLU A 31 -0.88 16.93 -14.95
CA GLU A 31 -0.36 17.50 -16.20
C GLU A 31 -0.18 16.42 -17.26
N LEU A 32 0.38 15.28 -16.88
CA LEU A 32 0.59 14.12 -17.75
C LEU A 32 -0.74 13.56 -18.30
N VAL A 33 -1.76 13.40 -17.44
CA VAL A 33 -3.13 13.02 -17.85
C VAL A 33 -3.72 14.01 -18.86
N LEU A 34 -3.58 15.32 -18.60
CA LEU A 34 -4.09 16.37 -19.48
C LEU A 34 -3.35 16.45 -20.82
N GLN A 35 -2.03 16.23 -20.83
CA GLN A 35 -1.20 16.26 -22.05
C GLN A 35 -1.58 15.14 -23.03
N GLU A 36 -1.95 13.97 -22.51
CA GLU A 36 -2.45 12.84 -23.31
C GLU A 36 -3.93 12.98 -23.73
N GLY A 37 -4.58 14.08 -23.35
CA GLY A 37 -5.99 14.33 -23.65
C GLY A 37 -6.95 13.38 -22.92
N LEU A 38 -6.48 12.73 -21.86
CA LEU A 38 -7.33 11.92 -20.98
C LEU A 38 -8.20 12.88 -20.13
N THR A 39 -9.52 12.65 -20.16
CA THR A 39 -10.51 13.50 -19.48
C THR A 39 -11.62 12.64 -18.86
N GLY A 40 -12.47 13.25 -18.02
CA GLY A 40 -13.53 12.52 -17.30
C GLY A 40 -12.94 11.70 -16.16
N ASP A 41 -13.33 10.42 -16.07
CA ASP A 41 -13.04 9.51 -14.95
C ASP A 41 -11.57 9.52 -14.49
N LYS A 42 -10.60 9.56 -15.41
CA LYS A 42 -9.15 9.58 -15.07
C LYS A 42 -8.74 10.87 -14.37
N LEU A 43 -9.25 12.02 -14.83
CA LEU A 43 -8.94 13.31 -14.23
C LEU A 43 -9.68 13.49 -12.89
N ASP A 44 -10.90 12.94 -12.81
CA ASP A 44 -11.69 12.92 -11.57
C ASP A 44 -10.98 12.08 -10.49
N LEU A 45 -10.44 10.90 -10.82
CA LEU A 45 -9.64 10.07 -9.89
C LEU A 45 -8.41 10.81 -9.35
N VAL A 46 -7.65 11.51 -10.21
CA VAL A 46 -6.50 12.32 -9.75
C VAL A 46 -6.97 13.45 -8.82
N GLY A 47 -8.11 14.07 -9.12
CA GLY A 47 -8.73 15.08 -8.26
C GLY A 47 -9.21 14.53 -6.91
N ASP A 48 -9.73 13.30 -6.87
CA ASP A 48 -10.13 12.64 -5.63
C ASP A 48 -8.90 12.37 -4.74
N ILE A 49 -7.78 11.91 -5.32
CA ILE A 49 -6.51 11.72 -4.58
C ILE A 49 -5.99 13.07 -4.06
N GLU A 50 -6.01 14.12 -4.88
CA GLU A 50 -5.64 15.50 -4.49
C GLU A 50 -6.46 15.94 -3.26
N GLN A 51 -7.77 15.74 -3.30
CA GLN A 51 -8.68 16.09 -2.21
C GLN A 51 -8.39 15.29 -0.92
N GLU A 52 -8.12 13.99 -1.04
CA GLU A 52 -7.80 13.15 0.12
C GLU A 52 -6.46 13.55 0.77
N ILE A 53 -5.47 14.01 -0.01
CA ILE A 53 -4.20 14.57 0.48
C ILE A 53 -4.44 15.87 1.27
N GLU A 54 -5.23 16.80 0.73
CA GLU A 54 -5.58 18.05 1.43
C GLU A 54 -6.28 17.77 2.78
N GLN A 55 -7.22 16.83 2.79
CA GLN A 55 -7.93 16.46 4.02
C GLN A 55 -7.02 15.73 5.02
N MET A 56 -6.13 14.85 4.54
CA MET A 56 -5.14 14.20 5.37
C MET A 56 -4.20 15.21 6.02
N GLU A 57 -3.81 16.27 5.31
CA GLU A 57 -2.92 17.31 5.83
C GLU A 57 -3.56 18.03 7.02
N SER A 58 -4.82 18.46 6.85
CA SER A 58 -5.61 19.10 7.90
C SER A 58 -5.71 18.21 9.16
N ASN A 59 -6.04 16.93 8.99
CA ASN A 59 -6.12 15.99 10.11
C ASN A 59 -4.75 15.71 10.76
N THR A 60 -3.68 15.72 9.97
CA THR A 60 -2.31 15.51 10.46
C THR A 60 -1.83 16.70 11.30
N LYS A 61 -2.17 17.94 10.92
CA LYS A 61 -1.90 19.14 11.73
C LYS A 61 -2.57 19.04 13.11
N GLU A 62 -3.79 18.51 13.17
CA GLU A 62 -4.53 18.34 14.43
C GLU A 62 -4.01 17.20 15.33
N LEU A 63 -3.21 16.27 14.79
CA LEU A 63 -2.80 15.05 15.49
C LEU A 63 -1.99 15.33 16.77
N PHE A 64 -1.25 16.44 16.81
CA PHE A 64 -0.47 16.85 17.97
C PHE A 64 -1.35 17.11 19.21
N HIS A 65 -2.56 17.61 18.97
CA HIS A 65 -3.54 17.97 20.01
C HIS A 65 -4.66 16.95 20.15
N ASN A 66 -4.90 16.15 19.10
CA ASN A 66 -5.96 15.15 19.04
C ASN A 66 -5.45 13.84 18.41
N PRO A 67 -4.94 12.90 19.21
CA PRO A 67 -4.44 11.61 18.72
C PRO A 67 -5.48 10.79 17.94
N ASP A 68 -6.78 10.99 18.20
CA ASP A 68 -7.86 10.26 17.50
C ASP A 68 -7.90 10.56 16.00
N ARG A 69 -7.24 11.65 15.56
CA ARG A 69 -7.06 11.98 14.13
C ARG A 69 -6.29 10.93 13.35
N ILE A 70 -5.60 9.99 14.01
CA ILE A 70 -4.96 8.87 13.31
C ILE A 70 -5.99 8.00 12.57
N ASN A 71 -7.24 7.97 13.07
CA ASN A 71 -8.34 7.27 12.40
C ASN A 71 -8.70 7.93 11.07
N ASP A 72 -8.69 9.27 11.04
CA ASP A 72 -8.90 10.03 9.81
C ASP A 72 -7.71 9.84 8.86
N ILE A 73 -6.46 9.92 9.35
CA ILE A 73 -5.26 9.64 8.53
C ILE A 73 -5.34 8.25 7.90
N ASN A 74 -5.66 7.22 8.69
CA ASN A 74 -5.81 5.84 8.21
C ASN A 74 -6.90 5.72 7.13
N ARG A 75 -8.02 6.45 7.27
CA ARG A 75 -9.08 6.49 6.26
C ARG A 75 -8.61 7.13 4.97
N HIS A 76 -7.90 8.26 5.03
CA HIS A 76 -7.46 8.99 3.84
C HIS A 76 -6.49 8.16 3.01
N ILE A 77 -5.47 7.56 3.64
CA ILE A 77 -4.51 6.72 2.91
C ILE A 77 -5.14 5.44 2.33
N ARG A 78 -6.14 4.85 3.00
CA ARG A 78 -6.94 3.74 2.42
C ARG A 78 -7.66 4.17 1.15
N ARG A 79 -8.27 5.36 1.16
CA ARG A 79 -8.97 5.90 -0.03
C ARG A 79 -8.01 6.20 -1.16
N ILE A 80 -6.87 6.84 -0.86
CA ILE A 80 -5.82 7.09 -1.85
C ILE A 80 -5.36 5.78 -2.51
N LEU A 81 -5.06 4.74 -1.72
CA LEU A 81 -4.66 3.43 -2.28
C LEU A 81 -5.78 2.76 -3.10
N LEU A 82 -7.04 2.92 -2.70
CA LEU A 82 -8.18 2.43 -3.48
C LEU A 82 -8.34 3.18 -4.81
N ASP A 83 -8.15 4.49 -4.82
CA ASP A 83 -8.26 5.29 -6.04
C ASP A 83 -7.09 5.00 -6.98
N ILE A 84 -5.87 4.78 -6.45
CA ILE A 84 -4.74 4.22 -7.21
C ILE A 84 -5.09 2.83 -7.78
N ALA A 85 -5.78 1.98 -7.02
CA ALA A 85 -6.19 0.65 -7.50
C ALA A 85 -7.19 0.71 -8.65
N LYS A 86 -8.13 1.66 -8.63
CA LYS A 86 -9.03 1.93 -9.76
C LYS A 86 -8.25 2.45 -10.96
N ASP A 87 -7.36 3.39 -10.70
CA ASP A 87 -6.57 4.10 -11.69
C ASP A 87 -5.63 3.17 -12.47
N LEU A 88 -5.06 2.17 -11.78
CA LEU A 88 -4.20 1.13 -12.32
C LEU A 88 -4.97 -0.15 -12.72
N GLY A 89 -6.30 -0.17 -12.59
CA GLY A 89 -7.16 -1.24 -13.11
C GLY A 89 -7.20 -2.54 -12.31
N TYR A 90 -6.70 -2.58 -11.07
CA TYR A 90 -6.68 -3.79 -10.24
C TYR A 90 -7.70 -3.79 -9.09
N GLU A 91 -8.59 -2.79 -8.99
CA GLU A 91 -9.62 -2.71 -7.93
C GLU A 91 -10.43 -4.01 -7.77
N GLN A 92 -10.76 -4.69 -8.88
CA GLN A 92 -11.52 -5.94 -8.85
C GLN A 92 -10.81 -7.08 -8.12
N LYS A 93 -9.47 -7.04 -8.00
CA LYS A 93 -8.67 -8.03 -7.27
C LYS A 93 -8.86 -7.93 -5.75
N LEU A 94 -9.40 -6.81 -5.26
CA LEU A 94 -9.59 -6.55 -3.82
C LEU A 94 -10.88 -7.13 -3.25
N TYR A 95 -11.76 -7.69 -4.08
CA TYR A 95 -13.03 -8.27 -3.62
C TYR A 95 -12.84 -9.74 -3.26
N ASP A 96 -13.31 -10.14 -2.07
CA ASP A 96 -13.32 -11.53 -1.62
C ASP A 96 -14.41 -12.37 -2.32
N GLU A 97 -14.46 -13.66 -2.03
CA GLU A 97 -15.43 -14.60 -2.61
C GLU A 97 -16.90 -14.26 -2.29
N HIS A 98 -17.12 -13.38 -1.31
CA HIS A 98 -18.42 -12.89 -0.89
C HIS A 98 -18.72 -11.49 -1.43
N ASN A 99 -17.88 -10.98 -2.33
CA ASN A 99 -17.97 -9.64 -2.90
C ASN A 99 -17.87 -8.53 -1.84
N ASN A 100 -17.17 -8.79 -0.73
CA ASN A 100 -16.78 -7.74 0.21
C ASN A 100 -15.43 -7.16 -0.21
N LEU A 101 -15.34 -5.85 -0.17
CA LEU A 101 -14.09 -5.15 -0.43
C LEU A 101 -13.11 -5.37 0.74
N ARG A 102 -11.91 -5.87 0.44
CA ARG A 102 -10.80 -6.03 1.38
C ARG A 102 -9.93 -4.79 1.35
N ASP A 103 -10.43 -3.72 1.97
CA ASP A 103 -9.81 -2.40 1.95
C ASP A 103 -9.01 -2.06 3.22
N ASP A 104 -8.57 -3.04 4.01
CA ASP A 104 -7.64 -2.72 5.08
C ASP A 104 -6.31 -2.24 4.50
N ILE A 105 -5.73 -1.22 5.14
CA ILE A 105 -4.58 -0.49 4.59
C ILE A 105 -3.38 -1.40 4.24
N SER A 106 -3.17 -2.48 4.99
CA SER A 106 -2.07 -3.40 4.76
C SER A 106 -2.32 -4.23 3.50
N THR A 107 -3.52 -4.79 3.34
CA THR A 107 -3.91 -5.50 2.12
C THR A 107 -3.84 -4.59 0.90
N LEU A 108 -4.34 -3.36 1.00
CA LEU A 108 -4.26 -2.38 -0.10
C LEU A 108 -2.80 -2.08 -0.50
N PHE A 109 -1.91 -1.94 0.49
CA PHE A 109 -0.51 -1.68 0.26
C PHE A 109 0.20 -2.87 -0.41
N TYR A 110 -0.03 -4.11 0.04
CA TYR A 110 0.56 -5.29 -0.60
C TYR A 110 0.11 -5.46 -2.05
N TRP A 111 -1.16 -5.19 -2.36
CA TRP A 111 -1.65 -5.19 -3.73
C TRP A 111 -1.02 -4.10 -4.58
N PHE A 112 -0.88 -2.89 -4.03
CA PHE A 112 -0.16 -1.80 -4.67
C PHE A 112 1.28 -2.22 -4.99
N GLU A 113 2.02 -2.75 -4.02
CA GLU A 113 3.40 -3.18 -4.22
C GLU A 113 3.52 -4.30 -5.24
N LEU A 114 2.65 -5.32 -5.19
CA LEU A 114 2.62 -6.40 -6.18
C LEU A 114 2.52 -5.84 -7.61
N VAL A 115 1.54 -4.98 -7.85
CA VAL A 115 1.29 -4.41 -9.18
C VAL A 115 2.44 -3.52 -9.62
N VAL A 116 2.88 -2.62 -8.74
CA VAL A 116 3.85 -1.59 -9.09
C VAL A 116 5.26 -2.14 -9.20
N LYS A 117 5.70 -2.98 -8.24
CA LYS A 117 7.03 -3.59 -8.25
C LYS A 117 7.23 -4.46 -9.49
N THR A 118 6.21 -5.22 -9.88
CA THR A 118 6.29 -6.06 -11.08
C THR A 118 6.31 -5.24 -12.38
N ASN A 119 5.49 -4.18 -12.47
CA ASN A 119 5.48 -3.32 -13.66
C ASN A 119 6.77 -2.50 -13.80
N LEU A 120 7.29 -1.93 -12.70
CA LEU A 120 8.51 -1.11 -12.74
C LEU A 120 9.80 -1.96 -12.81
N SER A 121 9.82 -3.16 -12.23
CA SER A 121 11.02 -4.00 -12.10
C SER A 121 12.21 -3.18 -11.56
N THR A 122 13.29 -3.01 -12.34
CA THR A 122 14.48 -2.26 -11.92
C THR A 122 14.24 -0.78 -11.61
N ASP A 123 13.14 -0.21 -12.11
CA ASP A 123 12.78 1.20 -11.86
C ASP A 123 11.95 1.38 -10.58
N TYR A 124 11.58 0.28 -9.91
CA TYR A 124 10.85 0.32 -8.64
C TYR A 124 11.68 0.97 -7.55
N ARG A 125 11.04 1.84 -6.76
CA ARG A 125 11.63 2.48 -5.59
C ARG A 125 11.01 1.87 -4.34
N GLU A 126 11.83 1.19 -3.54
CA GLU A 126 11.40 0.63 -2.26
C GLU A 126 10.72 1.71 -1.39
N VAL A 127 9.60 1.34 -0.77
CA VAL A 127 8.88 2.19 0.19
C VAL A 127 9.55 2.01 1.55
N GLU A 128 10.63 2.77 1.80
CA GLU A 128 11.45 2.66 3.03
C GLU A 128 10.63 2.84 4.33
N HIS A 129 9.47 3.50 4.24
CA HIS A 129 8.60 3.79 5.38
C HIS A 129 7.33 2.93 5.43
N ASP A 130 7.31 1.77 4.76
CA ASP A 130 6.20 0.80 4.74
C ASP A 130 5.65 0.46 6.15
N TYR A 131 6.52 0.33 7.15
CA TYR A 131 6.15 0.05 8.54
C TYR A 131 5.16 1.07 9.09
N ALA A 132 5.19 2.33 8.62
CA ALA A 132 4.28 3.38 9.05
C ALA A 132 2.84 3.14 8.56
N ILE A 133 2.66 2.44 7.43
CA ILE A 133 1.35 2.00 6.91
C ILE A 133 0.73 1.00 7.89
N HIS A 134 1.50 -0.01 8.30
CA HIS A 134 1.07 -1.04 9.24
C HIS A 134 0.86 -0.46 10.64
N GLU A 135 1.78 0.38 11.13
CA GLU A 135 1.65 1.02 12.43
C GLU A 135 0.50 2.02 12.49
N CYS A 136 0.16 2.71 11.40
CA CYS A 136 -1.01 3.58 11.35
C CYS A 136 -2.30 2.80 11.66
N ARG A 137 -2.45 1.59 11.11
CA ARG A 137 -3.55 0.68 11.46
C ARG A 137 -3.50 0.24 12.92
N ASN A 138 -2.32 -0.14 13.42
CA ASN A 138 -2.17 -0.58 14.81
C ASN A 138 -2.53 0.55 15.79
N LYS A 139 -2.07 1.78 15.54
CA LYS A 139 -2.39 2.95 16.37
C LYS A 139 -3.87 3.33 16.31
N ARG A 140 -4.51 3.24 15.15
CA ARG A 140 -5.98 3.36 15.03
C ARG A 140 -6.69 2.34 15.94
N ASN A 141 -6.31 1.06 15.84
CA ASN A 141 -6.91 0.01 16.67
C ASN A 141 -6.65 0.25 18.18
N ASP A 142 -5.45 0.66 18.55
CA ASP A 142 -5.08 0.99 19.93
C ASP A 142 -5.94 2.13 20.49
N ILE A 143 -6.27 3.13 19.68
CA ILE A 143 -7.11 4.26 20.08
C ILE A 143 -8.58 3.83 20.19
N GLU A 144 -9.09 3.04 19.25
CA GLU A 144 -10.48 2.54 19.28
C GLU A 144 -10.76 1.63 20.48
N HIS A 145 -9.77 0.85 20.92
CA HIS A 145 -9.92 -0.12 22.01
C HIS A 145 -9.29 0.35 23.34
N GLY A 146 -8.59 1.48 23.33
CA GLY A 146 -7.89 2.06 24.49
C GLY A 146 -8.70 3.13 25.22
N ARG A 147 -8.28 3.46 26.45
CA ARG A 147 -8.79 4.67 27.15
C ARG A 147 -8.13 5.89 26.52
N THR A 148 -8.90 6.66 25.75
CA THR A 148 -8.55 8.01 25.31
C THR A 148 -8.20 8.87 26.52
N GLY A 149 -6.91 9.18 26.67
CA GLY A 149 -6.43 10.13 27.66
C GLY A 149 -6.10 11.44 26.97
N ASN A 150 -6.40 12.57 27.60
CA ASN A 150 -6.06 13.93 27.15
C ASN A 150 -4.54 14.22 27.18
N ARG A 151 -3.70 13.22 26.87
CA ARG A 151 -2.25 13.32 26.88
C ARG A 151 -1.75 13.20 25.45
N VAL A 152 -0.86 14.12 25.07
CA VAL A 152 -0.08 14.04 23.83
C VAL A 152 0.49 12.62 23.71
N ARG A 153 0.33 12.02 22.54
CA ARG A 153 0.81 10.68 22.17
C ARG A 153 1.92 10.81 21.13
N PRO A 154 3.19 10.99 21.56
CA PRO A 154 4.30 11.20 20.62
C PRO A 154 4.48 10.03 19.64
N ASP A 155 4.10 8.82 20.05
CA ASP A 155 4.11 7.64 19.20
C ASP A 155 3.10 7.77 18.04
N VAL A 156 1.90 8.28 18.31
CA VAL A 156 0.87 8.52 17.30
C VAL A 156 1.29 9.66 16.35
N VAL A 157 1.84 10.75 16.91
CA VAL A 157 2.41 11.88 16.14
C VAL A 157 3.53 11.44 15.21
N ALA A 158 4.47 10.62 15.70
CA ALA A 158 5.53 10.09 14.88
C ALA A 158 4.98 9.22 13.73
N VAL A 159 4.06 8.29 14.04
CA VAL A 159 3.44 7.43 13.02
C VAL A 159 2.70 8.27 11.97
N GLY A 160 1.90 9.26 12.39
CA GLY A 160 1.19 10.15 11.48
C GLY A 160 2.12 10.87 10.50
N LEU A 161 3.27 11.38 10.96
CA LEU A 161 4.27 11.99 10.09
C LEU A 161 4.94 10.96 9.17
N LEU A 162 5.32 9.79 9.69
CA LEU A 162 5.99 8.76 8.91
C LEU A 162 5.07 8.19 7.81
N THR A 163 3.75 8.16 8.05
CA THR A 163 2.77 7.81 7.01
C THR A 163 2.84 8.77 5.82
N TRP A 164 3.21 10.05 6.00
CA TRP A 164 3.43 10.96 4.87
C TRP A 164 4.67 10.63 4.05
N TYR A 165 5.74 10.15 4.68
CA TYR A 165 6.93 9.70 3.97
C TYR A 165 6.60 8.47 3.11
N ALA A 166 5.89 7.50 3.69
CA ALA A 166 5.41 6.33 2.96
C ALA A 166 4.48 6.72 1.81
N LEU A 167 3.54 7.65 2.04
CA LEU A 167 2.64 8.16 0.99
C LEU A 167 3.42 8.81 -0.15
N HIS A 168 4.42 9.63 0.16
CA HIS A 168 5.28 10.23 -0.86
C HIS A 168 5.99 9.17 -1.72
N GLU A 169 6.54 8.11 -1.10
CA GLU A 169 7.19 6.99 -1.79
C GLU A 169 6.20 6.17 -2.65
N ILE A 170 4.99 5.94 -2.15
CA ILE A 170 3.88 5.33 -2.89
C ILE A 170 3.55 6.18 -4.13
N LEU A 171 3.38 7.49 -3.97
CA LEU A 171 3.03 8.39 -5.07
C LEU A 171 4.15 8.47 -6.12
N LEU A 172 5.42 8.46 -5.72
CA LEU A 172 6.55 8.42 -6.66
C LEU A 172 6.51 7.18 -7.56
N ASN A 173 6.17 6.03 -6.98
CA ASN A 173 6.06 4.80 -7.77
C ASN A 173 4.78 4.81 -8.64
N TRP A 174 3.66 5.30 -8.13
CA TRP A 174 2.43 5.46 -8.92
C TRP A 174 2.66 6.37 -10.13
N GLU A 175 3.30 7.52 -9.95
CA GLU A 175 3.71 8.43 -11.03
C GLU A 175 4.60 7.72 -12.06
N SER A 176 5.57 6.94 -11.59
CA SER A 176 6.48 6.18 -12.47
C SER A 176 5.69 5.17 -13.32
N VAL A 177 4.69 4.51 -12.74
CA VAL A 177 3.79 3.62 -13.48
C VAL A 177 2.91 4.41 -14.44
N GLN A 178 2.38 5.59 -14.09
CA GLN A 178 1.61 6.42 -15.02
C GLN A 178 2.42 6.81 -16.26
N ASN A 179 3.69 7.18 -16.06
CA ASN A 179 4.61 7.46 -17.16
C ASN A 179 4.77 6.24 -18.08
N GLN A 180 4.96 5.04 -17.53
CA GLN A 180 5.06 3.81 -18.32
C GLN A 180 3.73 3.40 -19.00
N ALA A 181 2.61 3.58 -18.30
CA ALA A 181 1.25 3.27 -18.74
C ALA A 181 0.89 4.01 -20.02
N ILE A 182 1.14 5.32 -20.02
CA ILE A 182 0.90 6.21 -21.15
C ILE A 182 1.77 5.85 -22.35
N HIS A 183 2.97 5.32 -22.10
CA HIS A 183 3.85 4.81 -23.13
C HIS A 183 3.55 3.36 -23.56
N GLY A 184 2.49 2.74 -23.02
CA GLY A 184 1.99 1.43 -23.44
C GLY A 184 2.76 0.24 -22.87
N HIS A 185 3.41 0.40 -21.72
CA HIS A 185 4.26 -0.62 -21.08
C HIS A 185 3.64 -1.30 -19.85
N LEU A 186 2.37 -1.03 -19.56
CA LEU A 186 1.64 -1.69 -18.48
C LEU A 186 1.38 -3.18 -18.79
N ASN A 187 1.19 -3.94 -17.71
CA ASN A 187 0.78 -5.35 -17.67
C ASN A 187 1.92 -6.34 -17.89
N ARG A 188 3.10 -6.11 -17.29
CA ARG A 188 4.16 -7.13 -17.27
C ARG A 188 3.71 -8.44 -16.64
N ILE A 189 2.88 -8.36 -15.58
CA ILE A 189 2.31 -9.54 -14.92
C ILE A 189 1.51 -10.41 -15.92
N GLU A 190 0.65 -9.79 -16.74
CA GLU A 190 -0.20 -10.52 -17.70
C GLU A 190 0.56 -10.96 -18.97
N GLN A 191 1.77 -10.45 -19.18
CA GLN A 191 2.62 -10.78 -20.33
C GLN A 191 3.64 -11.87 -20.03
N ASP A 192 3.87 -12.19 -18.74
CA ASP A 192 4.77 -13.25 -18.32
C ASP A 192 4.01 -14.59 -18.30
N GLU A 193 4.23 -15.41 -19.32
CA GLU A 193 3.60 -16.74 -19.44
C GLU A 193 4.39 -17.82 -18.66
N GLU A 194 5.59 -17.50 -18.16
CA GLU A 194 6.49 -18.46 -17.49
C GLU A 194 6.34 -18.42 -15.96
N HIS A 195 5.97 -17.26 -15.41
CA HIS A 195 5.92 -17.04 -13.97
C HIS A 195 4.56 -16.55 -13.49
N GLU A 196 4.23 -16.97 -12.26
CA GLU A 196 3.07 -16.51 -11.52
C GLU A 196 3.50 -15.53 -10.42
N PHE A 197 2.62 -14.59 -10.10
CA PHE A 197 2.91 -13.53 -9.13
C PHE A 197 1.92 -13.52 -7.97
N GLY A 198 2.39 -13.07 -6.81
CA GLY A 198 1.57 -12.99 -5.62
C GLY A 198 2.26 -12.27 -4.49
N PHE A 199 1.64 -12.34 -3.31
CA PHE A 199 2.30 -11.92 -2.07
C PHE A 199 1.98 -12.87 -0.92
N ILE A 200 2.87 -12.91 0.06
CA ILE A 200 2.71 -13.75 1.24
C ILE A 200 1.67 -13.12 2.16
N CYS A 201 0.51 -13.74 2.29
CA CYS A 201 -0.58 -13.21 3.12
C CYS A 201 -0.58 -13.76 4.55
N LYS A 202 0.12 -14.89 4.82
CA LYS A 202 0.18 -15.48 6.15
C LYS A 202 1.43 -16.34 6.36
N LEU A 203 2.10 -16.13 7.49
CA LEU A 203 3.15 -17.01 8.00
C LEU A 203 2.75 -17.62 9.34
N ASN A 204 2.81 -18.96 9.45
CA ASN A 204 2.60 -19.65 10.72
C ASN A 204 3.95 -20.01 11.34
N HIS A 205 4.39 -19.21 12.31
CA HIS A 205 5.67 -19.43 13.01
C HIS A 205 5.61 -20.48 14.12
N GLN A 206 4.45 -21.09 14.39
CA GLN A 206 4.31 -22.15 15.40
C GLN A 206 4.47 -23.54 14.77
N GLU A 207 5.64 -24.15 14.99
CA GLU A 207 5.86 -25.58 14.75
C GLU A 207 4.74 -26.39 15.42
N GLY A 208 4.05 -27.22 14.62
CA GLY A 208 2.99 -28.11 15.10
C GLY A 208 1.57 -27.55 15.09
N SER A 209 1.34 -26.29 14.65
CA SER A 209 -0.04 -25.74 14.51
C SER A 209 -0.85 -26.34 13.35
N GLY A 210 -0.20 -27.08 12.44
CA GLY A 210 -0.84 -27.76 11.31
C GLY A 210 -1.43 -26.85 10.23
N SER A 211 -1.31 -25.53 10.38
CA SER A 211 -1.76 -24.56 9.38
C SER A 211 -0.60 -24.20 8.46
N ALA A 212 -0.75 -24.39 7.15
CA ALA A 212 0.30 -24.04 6.19
C ALA A 212 0.51 -22.53 6.10
N HIS A 213 1.73 -22.10 5.71
CA HIS A 213 1.93 -20.74 5.22
C HIS A 213 1.08 -20.54 3.98
N SER A 214 0.68 -19.31 3.67
CA SER A 214 -0.14 -19.09 2.49
C SER A 214 0.16 -17.78 1.77
N LEU A 215 -0.03 -17.82 0.45
CA LEU A 215 0.11 -16.70 -0.45
C LEU A 215 -1.22 -16.37 -1.15
N THR A 216 -1.35 -15.11 -1.58
CA THR A 216 -2.40 -14.63 -2.47
C THR A 216 -1.85 -14.63 -3.89
N HIS A 217 -2.62 -15.15 -4.85
CA HIS A 217 -2.26 -15.17 -6.27
C HIS A 217 -2.84 -13.96 -7.02
N TYR A 218 -2.06 -13.35 -7.92
CA TYR A 218 -2.46 -12.18 -8.68
C TYR A 218 -3.71 -12.44 -9.53
N GLU A 219 -3.79 -13.55 -10.26
CA GLU A 219 -4.93 -13.77 -11.18
C GLU A 219 -6.24 -13.94 -10.43
N GLU A 220 -6.20 -14.71 -9.36
CA GLU A 220 -7.39 -14.98 -8.57
C GLU A 220 -7.80 -13.77 -7.73
N GLY A 221 -6.88 -12.99 -7.18
CA GLY A 221 -7.21 -11.88 -6.28
C GLY A 221 -7.56 -12.35 -4.87
N GLU A 222 -8.27 -11.50 -4.11
CA GLU A 222 -8.77 -11.84 -2.77
C GLU A 222 -9.89 -12.88 -2.77
N ARG A 223 -10.60 -13.06 -3.89
CA ARG A 223 -11.59 -14.14 -4.09
C ARG A 223 -10.96 -15.52 -4.29
N GLY A 224 -9.64 -15.56 -4.52
CA GLY A 224 -8.88 -16.78 -4.76
C GLY A 224 -8.70 -17.62 -3.52
N ASN A 225 -8.52 -18.92 -3.72
CA ASN A 225 -8.15 -19.78 -2.60
C ASN A 225 -6.71 -19.44 -2.19
N LYS A 226 -6.47 -19.25 -0.89
CA LYS A 226 -5.10 -19.02 -0.41
C LYS A 226 -4.26 -20.27 -0.66
N ILE A 227 -3.16 -20.10 -1.37
CA ILE A 227 -2.32 -21.21 -1.82
C ILE A 227 -1.34 -21.53 -0.69
N ALA A 228 -1.32 -22.79 -0.27
CA ALA A 228 -0.44 -23.25 0.80
C ALA A 228 0.99 -23.46 0.29
N PHE A 229 1.98 -23.09 1.11
CA PHE A 229 3.39 -23.41 0.86
C PHE A 229 4.11 -23.82 2.15
N GLY A 230 5.19 -24.58 1.98
CA GLY A 230 6.09 -25.04 3.02
C GLY A 230 7.42 -24.29 3.04
N PRO A 231 8.25 -24.48 4.09
CA PRO A 231 9.56 -23.85 4.18
C PRO A 231 10.53 -24.23 3.06
N ASP A 232 10.36 -25.41 2.46
CA ASP A 232 11.23 -25.92 1.40
C ASP A 232 10.90 -25.31 0.02
N ASP A 233 9.80 -24.54 -0.09
CA ASP A 233 9.35 -23.93 -1.35
C ASP A 233 9.93 -22.53 -1.59
N VAL A 234 10.60 -21.94 -0.58
CA VAL A 234 11.10 -20.56 -0.54
C VAL A 234 12.61 -20.55 -0.28
N ASP A 235 13.36 -19.76 -1.04
CA ASP A 235 14.83 -19.70 -0.95
C ASP A 235 15.38 -18.77 0.17
N SER A 236 14.53 -17.94 0.78
CA SER A 236 14.90 -16.93 1.78
C SER A 236 14.00 -16.99 3.03
N PHE A 237 14.17 -16.08 4.00
CA PHE A 237 13.21 -16.00 5.10
C PHE A 237 12.07 -15.05 4.69
N PRO A 238 10.85 -15.57 4.47
CA PRO A 238 9.75 -14.75 4.02
C PRO A 238 9.19 -13.89 5.16
N SER A 239 8.59 -12.76 4.79
CA SER A 239 7.74 -11.91 5.62
C SER A 239 6.34 -11.80 5.03
N VAL A 240 5.35 -11.46 5.86
CA VAL A 240 4.00 -11.16 5.35
C VAL A 240 4.06 -9.85 4.59
N GLY A 241 3.51 -9.83 3.38
CA GLY A 241 3.59 -8.69 2.46
C GLY A 241 4.64 -8.85 1.37
N ASP A 242 5.61 -9.76 1.54
CA ASP A 242 6.64 -10.01 0.53
C ASP A 242 6.00 -10.33 -0.83
N ILE A 243 6.41 -9.59 -1.84
CA ILE A 243 6.04 -9.82 -3.23
C ILE A 243 6.86 -10.99 -3.74
N ILE A 244 6.18 -11.94 -4.36
CA ILE A 244 6.80 -13.19 -4.79
C ILE A 244 6.49 -13.50 -6.25
N MET A 245 7.45 -14.18 -6.85
CA MET A 245 7.33 -14.84 -8.14
C MET A 245 7.48 -16.35 -7.93
N PHE A 246 6.67 -17.16 -8.60
CA PHE A 246 6.70 -18.61 -8.45
C PHE A 246 6.27 -19.32 -9.73
N SER A 247 6.62 -20.60 -9.88
CA SER A 247 6.17 -21.40 -11.02
C SER A 247 4.84 -22.09 -10.69
N GLY A 248 3.85 -21.96 -11.58
CA GLY A 248 2.57 -22.65 -11.49
C GLY A 248 2.52 -23.90 -12.37
N SER A 249 2.54 -25.09 -11.77
CA SER A 249 1.67 -26.26 -12.07
C SER A 249 2.30 -27.62 -11.75
N ASP A 250 1.51 -28.44 -11.04
CA ASP A 250 1.53 -29.90 -11.18
C ASP A 250 0.50 -30.33 -12.24
N GLU A 251 0.70 -31.50 -12.87
CA GLU A 251 -0.08 -32.04 -14.00
C GLU A 251 -1.61 -32.19 -13.76
N ASP A 252 -2.08 -32.07 -12.51
CA ASP A 252 -3.48 -32.29 -12.11
C ASP A 252 -4.33 -31.00 -11.96
N GLY A 253 -3.76 -29.82 -12.23
CA GLY A 253 -4.49 -28.54 -12.19
C GLY A 253 -4.72 -27.97 -10.78
N SER A 254 -4.12 -28.57 -9.74
CA SER A 254 -3.96 -27.92 -8.43
C SER A 254 -2.74 -27.01 -8.45
N MET A 255 -2.90 -25.74 -8.03
CA MET A 255 -1.75 -24.84 -7.82
C MET A 255 -0.94 -25.31 -6.61
N SER A 256 0.21 -25.92 -6.88
CA SER A 256 1.29 -26.16 -5.92
C SER A 256 2.41 -25.17 -6.24
N PRO A 257 2.62 -24.11 -5.43
CA PRO A 257 3.64 -23.12 -5.72
C PRO A 257 5.01 -23.75 -5.47
N SER A 258 5.93 -23.57 -6.41
CA SER A 258 7.32 -24.04 -6.29
C SER A 258 8.28 -22.99 -6.81
N ASN A 259 9.53 -23.04 -6.34
CA ASN A 259 10.57 -22.06 -6.66
C ASN A 259 10.12 -20.63 -6.34
N ILE A 260 9.61 -20.41 -5.13
CA ILE A 260 9.13 -19.10 -4.70
C ILE A 260 10.35 -18.19 -4.47
N GLU A 261 10.49 -17.19 -5.34
CA GLU A 261 11.48 -16.12 -5.24
C GLU A 261 10.81 -14.87 -4.65
N VAL A 262 11.43 -14.28 -3.63
CA VAL A 262 11.02 -12.98 -3.09
C VAL A 262 11.65 -11.88 -3.93
N LEU A 263 10.81 -11.02 -4.51
CA LEU A 263 11.21 -9.91 -5.38
C LEU A 263 11.62 -8.68 -4.58
#